data_AF-A0A2Z5X4X6-F1
#
_entry.id   AF-A0A2Z5X4X6-F1
#
_cell.length_a   1.000
_cell.length_b   1.000
_cell.length_c   1.000
_cell.angle_alpha   90.00
_cell.angle_beta   90.00
_cell.angle_gamma   90.00
#
_symmetry.space_group_name_H-M   'P 1'
#
loop_
_entity.id
_entity.type
_entity.pdbx_description
1 polymer ?
#
loop_
_entity_poly.entity_id
_entity_poly.type
_entity_poly.pdbx_seq_one_letter_code
_entity_poly.pdbx_strand_id
1 'polypeptide(L)'
;MSRKMKNSQLIGLGFGLTVLGLVPLPQIGAANVMIVSPNPKAVVLREGSSNPKPAIYLMWLNNGDLVKPDSETALEVVCDDGKVRTVESGEFVGLPTICPRAVRNTGSTFDSRGEDDFLKYLDLRFYTVTLLDGSQVIRWQEVNGATGYRVQLGTRQEILLDRQVDCPKVSYGGNQPLKLGVDYNFLVKALGGNNSEFRLRFKVLTEKESQELNKRIAVIQSNKGLPEIAKAIALADIYNEYELAEQAIAVLGKASLVVNQAGQSVAIAERMLGNFYLQVGLRDVAELHYRRALELAQSEQNLEVLAEAQIGLAKVFVVNGKKQEARKYLQLALANYASLENSAKKRQVDEWLRKISK
;
A
#
# COMPACT_ATOMS: atom_id res chain seq x y z
N MET A 1 -37.87 -67.88 9.94
CA MET A 1 -37.89 -68.49 8.59
C MET A 1 -39.06 -67.88 7.82
N SER A 2 -38.77 -67.21 6.69
CA SER A 2 -39.60 -66.96 5.48
C SER A 2 -41.12 -66.70 5.61
N ARG A 3 -41.76 -65.77 4.89
CA ARG A 3 -41.37 -64.97 3.71
C ARG A 3 -42.55 -64.03 3.37
N LYS A 4 -42.22 -62.84 2.84
CA LYS A 4 -42.85 -62.07 1.72
C LYS A 4 -44.38 -61.86 1.76
N MET A 5 -44.94 -60.70 1.47
CA MET A 5 -44.63 -59.70 0.44
C MET A 5 -45.72 -58.62 0.56
N LYS A 6 -45.44 -57.34 0.29
CA LYS A 6 -46.22 -56.52 -0.67
C LYS A 6 -45.70 -55.08 -0.80
N ASN A 7 -45.74 -54.65 -2.07
CA ASN A 7 -46.08 -53.32 -2.59
C ASN A 7 -45.00 -52.26 -2.83
N SER A 8 -44.70 -52.13 -4.13
CA SER A 8 -45.00 -50.97 -4.98
C SER A 8 -44.09 -49.73 -4.93
N GLN A 9 -43.36 -49.60 -6.04
CA GLN A 9 -43.05 -48.39 -6.81
C GLN A 9 -43.32 -47.02 -6.16
N LEU A 10 -42.25 -46.25 -6.00
CA LEU A 10 -42.27 -44.82 -6.31
C LEU A 10 -41.00 -44.46 -7.09
N ILE A 11 -41.20 -44.01 -8.33
CA ILE A 11 -40.18 -43.40 -9.18
C ILE A 11 -39.92 -42.00 -8.59
N GLY A 12 -38.78 -41.83 -7.95
CA GLY A 12 -38.28 -40.52 -7.52
C GLY A 12 -37.11 -40.11 -8.39
N LEU A 13 -37.39 -39.32 -9.43
CA LEU A 13 -36.40 -38.51 -10.15
C LEU A 13 -35.87 -37.44 -9.19
N GLY A 14 -34.88 -37.80 -8.39
CA GLY A 14 -34.08 -36.85 -7.63
C GLY A 14 -33.08 -36.18 -8.56
N PHE A 15 -33.41 -34.97 -9.03
CA PHE A 15 -32.46 -34.06 -9.64
C PHE A 15 -31.25 -33.94 -8.70
N GLY A 16 -30.11 -34.49 -9.13
CA GLY A 16 -28.83 -34.15 -8.54
C GLY A 16 -28.59 -32.68 -8.78
N LEU A 17 -28.89 -31.84 -7.78
CA LEU A 17 -28.27 -30.54 -7.66
C LEU A 17 -26.78 -30.78 -7.44
N THR A 18 -26.03 -30.83 -8.53
CA THR A 18 -24.61 -30.53 -8.50
C THR A 18 -24.50 -29.10 -8.02
N VAL A 19 -24.33 -28.94 -6.71
CA VAL A 19 -23.73 -27.75 -6.14
C VAL A 19 -22.35 -27.68 -6.76
N LEU A 20 -22.24 -26.93 -7.85
CA LEU A 20 -20.98 -26.37 -8.32
C LEU A 20 -20.46 -25.56 -7.13
N GLY A 21 -19.62 -26.22 -6.34
CA GLY A 21 -18.84 -25.56 -5.31
C GLY A 21 -18.08 -24.46 -6.03
N LEU A 22 -18.51 -23.21 -5.80
CA LEU A 22 -17.68 -22.05 -6.03
C LEU A 22 -16.47 -22.25 -5.15
N VAL A 23 -15.44 -22.89 -5.71
CA VAL A 23 -14.10 -22.84 -5.14
C VAL A 23 -13.78 -21.35 -5.10
N PRO A 24 -13.59 -20.76 -3.91
CA PRO A 24 -13.15 -19.37 -3.85
C PRO A 24 -11.85 -19.32 -4.63
N LEU A 25 -11.83 -18.54 -5.72
CA LEU A 25 -10.59 -18.21 -6.41
C LEU A 25 -9.62 -17.72 -5.32
N PRO A 26 -8.40 -18.28 -5.23
CA PRO A 26 -7.42 -17.78 -4.30
C PRO A 26 -7.30 -16.27 -4.53
N GLN A 27 -7.46 -15.49 -3.47
CA GLN A 27 -7.18 -14.06 -3.56
C GLN A 27 -5.73 -13.93 -4.01
N ILE A 28 -5.55 -13.36 -5.20
CA ILE A 28 -4.25 -13.15 -5.81
C ILE A 28 -3.59 -12.03 -5.00
N GLY A 29 -2.73 -12.41 -4.04
CA GLY A 29 -1.87 -11.45 -3.37
C GLY A 29 -0.95 -10.79 -4.39
N ALA A 30 -0.62 -9.51 -4.22
CA ALA A 30 0.37 -8.85 -5.08
C ALA A 30 1.79 -9.36 -4.75
N ALA A 31 2.63 -9.53 -5.76
CA ALA A 31 4.06 -9.70 -5.57
C ALA A 31 4.72 -8.32 -5.63
N ASN A 32 5.57 -7.98 -4.66
CA ASN A 32 6.29 -6.71 -4.63
C ASN A 32 7.48 -6.75 -5.58
N VAL A 33 7.20 -6.67 -6.88
CA VAL A 33 8.23 -6.70 -7.93
C VAL A 33 8.16 -5.43 -8.76
N MET A 34 9.27 -4.70 -8.83
CA MET A 34 9.35 -3.41 -9.52
C MET A 34 10.40 -3.43 -10.61
N ILE A 35 10.07 -2.90 -11.79
CA ILE A 35 11.01 -2.70 -12.89
C ILE A 35 11.96 -1.55 -12.56
N VAL A 36 13.27 -1.79 -12.61
CA VAL A 36 14.30 -0.80 -12.22
C VAL A 36 15.36 -0.55 -13.27
N SER A 37 15.14 -1.01 -14.49
CA SER A 37 15.93 -0.62 -15.66
C SER A 37 15.03 0.03 -16.70
N PRO A 38 15.47 1.12 -17.35
CA PRO A 38 14.77 1.64 -18.51
C PRO A 38 14.93 0.67 -19.67
N ASN A 39 13.81 0.17 -20.20
CA ASN A 39 13.80 -0.66 -21.40
C ASN A 39 12.61 -0.23 -22.27
N PRO A 40 12.83 0.67 -23.26
CA PRO A 40 11.74 1.34 -23.98
C PRO A 40 10.91 0.41 -24.86
N LYS A 41 11.38 -0.81 -25.11
CA LYS A 41 10.71 -1.82 -25.94
C LYS A 41 10.20 -3.02 -25.15
N ALA A 42 10.53 -3.12 -23.86
CA ALA A 42 9.96 -4.14 -23.00
C ALA A 42 8.44 -3.93 -22.90
N VAL A 43 7.71 -5.04 -22.77
CA VAL A 43 6.26 -5.02 -22.62
C VAL A 43 5.82 -5.83 -21.41
N VAL A 44 4.73 -5.38 -20.80
CA VAL A 44 4.03 -6.09 -19.72
C VAL A 44 2.66 -6.49 -20.23
N LEU A 45 2.33 -7.77 -20.08
CA LEU A 45 0.99 -8.29 -20.26
C LEU A 45 0.36 -8.45 -18.89
N ARG A 46 -0.62 -7.59 -18.59
CA ARG A 46 -1.35 -7.65 -17.31
C ARG A 46 -2.24 -8.88 -17.26
N GLU A 47 -2.40 -9.47 -16.07
CA GLU A 47 -3.30 -10.60 -15.88
C GLU A 47 -4.72 -10.31 -16.42
N GLY A 48 -5.24 -11.20 -17.26
CA GLY A 48 -6.57 -11.06 -17.87
C GLY A 48 -6.66 -10.04 -19.01
N SER A 49 -5.55 -9.43 -19.43
CA SER A 49 -5.45 -8.69 -20.69
C SER A 49 -4.96 -9.58 -21.82
N SER A 50 -5.34 -9.24 -23.06
CA SER A 50 -4.80 -9.85 -24.28
C SER A 50 -3.75 -8.97 -24.97
N ASN A 51 -3.57 -7.73 -24.52
CA ASN A 51 -2.78 -6.72 -25.21
C ASN A 51 -1.59 -6.30 -24.34
N PRO A 52 -0.35 -6.67 -24.72
CA PRO A 52 0.85 -6.18 -24.06
C PRO A 52 0.93 -4.66 -24.17
N LYS A 53 1.29 -3.98 -23.07
CA LYS A 53 1.53 -2.54 -23.03
C LYS A 53 3.02 -2.28 -22.75
N PRO A 54 3.58 -1.12 -23.14
CA PRO A 54 4.95 -0.78 -22.82
C PRO A 54 5.23 -0.92 -21.32
N ALA A 55 6.31 -1.62 -20.99
CA ALA A 55 6.85 -1.65 -19.66
C ALA A 55 7.40 -0.26 -19.33
N ILE A 56 7.17 0.20 -18.11
CA ILE A 56 7.62 1.54 -17.70
C ILE A 56 8.59 1.42 -16.54
N TYR A 57 9.58 2.32 -16.50
CA TYR A 57 10.51 2.44 -15.39
C TYR A 57 9.75 2.65 -14.07
N LEU A 58 10.10 1.89 -13.04
CA LEU A 58 9.44 1.83 -11.72
C LEU A 58 7.98 1.35 -11.77
N MET A 59 7.59 0.65 -12.83
CA MET A 59 6.32 -0.06 -12.88
C MET A 59 6.34 -1.25 -11.92
N TRP A 60 5.30 -1.34 -11.10
CA TRP A 60 5.02 -2.51 -10.26
C TRP A 60 4.31 -3.60 -11.06
N LEU A 61 4.78 -4.83 -10.89
CA LEU A 61 4.24 -6.03 -11.51
C LEU A 61 3.36 -6.77 -10.50
N ASN A 62 2.23 -7.27 -10.96
CA ASN A 62 1.30 -8.04 -10.15
C ASN A 62 1.51 -9.54 -10.34
N ASN A 63 1.07 -10.33 -9.36
CA ASN A 63 0.92 -11.76 -9.61
C ASN A 63 -0.03 -11.99 -10.79
N GLY A 64 0.37 -12.89 -11.69
CA GLY A 64 -0.31 -13.12 -12.96
C GLY A 64 0.18 -12.26 -14.12
N ASP A 65 0.93 -11.18 -13.86
CA ASP A 65 1.55 -10.40 -14.93
C ASP A 65 2.71 -11.17 -15.58
N LEU A 66 2.85 -10.98 -16.89
CA LEU A 66 3.97 -11.49 -17.67
C LEU A 66 4.79 -10.33 -18.22
N VAL A 67 6.10 -10.48 -18.21
CA VAL A 67 7.03 -9.48 -18.74
C VAL A 67 7.83 -10.07 -19.88
N LYS A 68 8.02 -9.28 -20.93
CA LYS A 68 8.87 -9.63 -22.06
C LYS A 68 9.84 -8.48 -22.32
N PRO A 69 11.13 -8.63 -21.98
CA PRO A 69 12.18 -7.70 -22.38
C PRO A 69 12.35 -7.68 -23.90
N ASP A 70 12.96 -6.61 -24.42
CA ASP A 70 13.35 -6.56 -25.84
C ASP A 70 14.45 -7.58 -26.14
N SER A 71 14.55 -7.98 -27.41
CA SER A 71 15.56 -8.91 -27.94
C SER A 71 17.02 -8.49 -27.70
N GLU A 72 17.27 -7.20 -27.46
CA GLU A 72 18.62 -6.63 -27.37
C GLU A 72 19.04 -6.23 -25.95
N THR A 73 18.08 -6.14 -25.01
CA THR A 73 18.36 -5.62 -23.67
C THR A 73 17.58 -6.39 -22.61
N ALA A 74 18.30 -6.90 -21.62
CA ALA A 74 17.70 -7.51 -20.45
C ALA A 74 16.96 -6.46 -19.60
N LEU A 75 15.98 -6.92 -18.83
CA LEU A 75 15.22 -6.09 -17.90
C LEU A 75 15.61 -6.43 -16.46
N GLU A 76 16.03 -5.45 -15.70
CA GLU A 76 16.24 -5.59 -14.26
C GLU A 76 14.95 -5.30 -13.47
N VAL A 77 14.66 -6.16 -12.50
CA VAL A 77 13.59 -5.98 -11.51
C VAL A 77 14.14 -6.10 -10.09
N VAL A 78 13.56 -5.35 -9.14
CA VAL A 78 13.74 -5.59 -7.70
C VAL A 78 12.63 -6.53 -7.24
N CYS A 79 12.98 -7.64 -6.62
CA CYS A 79 12.03 -8.58 -6.01
C CYS A 79 11.72 -8.22 -4.54
N ASP A 80 10.74 -8.91 -3.97
CA ASP A 80 10.33 -8.85 -2.57
C ASP A 80 11.49 -9.08 -1.58
N ASP A 81 12.42 -9.97 -1.90
CA ASP A 81 13.63 -10.22 -1.10
C ASP A 81 14.68 -9.08 -1.16
N GLY A 82 14.36 -7.98 -1.86
CA GLY A 82 15.21 -6.82 -2.07
C GLY A 82 16.30 -7.04 -3.11
N LYS A 83 16.42 -8.24 -3.71
CA LYS A 83 17.45 -8.52 -4.71
C LYS A 83 17.04 -8.01 -6.07
N VAL A 84 18.02 -7.45 -6.79
CA VAL A 84 17.87 -7.15 -8.21
C VAL A 84 18.09 -8.43 -9.02
N ARG A 85 17.22 -8.66 -9.99
CA ARG A 85 17.28 -9.83 -10.88
C ARG A 85 17.10 -9.41 -12.32
N THR A 86 17.84 -10.08 -13.18
CA THR A 86 17.84 -9.85 -14.62
C THR A 86 16.86 -10.81 -15.29
N VAL A 87 15.97 -10.26 -16.09
CA VAL A 87 15.07 -10.98 -17.00
C VAL A 87 15.70 -10.89 -18.38
N GLU A 88 16.18 -12.02 -18.88
CA GLU A 88 16.80 -12.09 -20.20
C GLU A 88 15.78 -11.88 -21.31
N SER A 89 16.26 -11.40 -22.46
CA SER A 89 15.47 -11.29 -23.67
C SER A 89 14.88 -12.64 -24.09
N GLY A 90 13.63 -12.67 -24.55
CA GLY A 90 13.03 -13.92 -25.00
C GLY A 90 11.50 -13.93 -24.97
N GLU A 91 10.93 -15.01 -24.47
CA GLU A 91 9.48 -15.16 -24.32
C GLU A 91 8.94 -14.39 -23.11
N PHE A 92 7.61 -14.36 -22.97
CA PHE A 92 6.97 -13.84 -21.78
C PHE A 92 7.34 -14.66 -20.56
N VAL A 93 7.86 -14.00 -19.53
CA VAL A 93 8.25 -14.62 -18.26
C VAL A 93 7.34 -14.11 -17.15
N GLY A 94 6.78 -15.03 -16.38
CA GLY A 94 5.95 -14.70 -15.22
C GLY A 94 6.77 -14.45 -13.95
N LEU A 95 6.17 -13.74 -13.00
CA LEU A 95 6.81 -13.42 -11.71
C LEU A 95 7.33 -14.63 -10.91
N PRO A 96 6.67 -15.80 -10.86
CA PRO A 96 7.21 -16.96 -10.14
C PRO A 96 8.57 -17.43 -10.65
N THR A 97 8.85 -17.22 -11.93
CA THR A 97 10.15 -17.54 -12.54
C THR A 97 11.20 -16.47 -12.20
N ILE A 98 10.80 -15.19 -12.27
CA ILE A 98 11.71 -14.07 -12.02
C ILE A 98 12.05 -13.97 -10.52
N CYS A 99 11.04 -14.01 -9.67
CA CYS A 99 11.09 -13.87 -8.22
C CYS A 99 10.40 -15.09 -7.52
N PRO A 100 11.04 -16.26 -7.39
CA PRO A 100 10.43 -17.50 -6.84
C PRO A 100 10.03 -17.43 -5.37
N ARG A 101 10.47 -16.41 -4.62
CA ARG A 101 10.07 -16.17 -3.22
C ARG A 101 8.87 -15.25 -3.06
N ALA A 102 8.44 -14.57 -4.13
CA ALA A 102 7.38 -13.56 -4.11
C ALA A 102 5.97 -14.09 -3.80
N VAL A 103 5.84 -15.37 -3.43
CA VAL A 103 4.61 -15.99 -2.97
C VAL A 103 4.62 -16.08 -1.44
N ARG A 104 4.72 -14.94 -0.75
CA ARG A 104 4.23 -14.83 0.63
C ARG A 104 3.01 -13.93 0.61
N ASN A 105 1.86 -14.51 0.94
CA ASN A 105 0.67 -13.80 1.40
C ASN A 105 1.03 -13.04 2.68
N THR A 106 1.65 -11.87 2.54
CA THR A 106 1.64 -10.86 3.59
C THR A 106 0.46 -9.96 3.28
N GLY A 107 -0.60 -10.09 4.07
CA GLY A 107 -1.86 -9.37 3.89
C GLY A 107 -1.77 -7.87 4.15
N SER A 108 -0.61 -7.24 3.98
CA SER A 108 -0.41 -5.81 4.24
C SER A 108 0.54 -5.20 3.22
N THR A 109 0.18 -5.28 1.94
CA THR A 109 0.66 -4.30 0.98
C THR A 109 -0.39 -3.20 0.92
N PHE A 110 -0.01 -1.98 1.31
CA PHE A 110 -0.72 -0.76 0.88
C PHE A 110 -0.34 -0.41 -0.56
N ASP A 111 -0.08 -1.43 -1.39
CA ASP A 111 -0.54 -1.29 -2.75
C ASP A 111 -2.04 -1.52 -2.68
N SER A 112 -2.79 -0.76 -3.45
CA SER A 112 -4.24 -0.85 -3.54
C SER A 112 -4.70 -2.18 -4.17
N ARG A 113 -4.06 -3.32 -3.88
CA ARG A 113 -4.05 -4.55 -4.68
C ARG A 113 -4.32 -5.83 -3.90
N GLY A 114 -4.29 -5.85 -2.57
CA GLY A 114 -4.48 -7.09 -1.78
C GLY A 114 -5.53 -7.05 -0.68
N GLU A 115 -5.52 -6.02 0.17
CA GLU A 115 -6.52 -5.82 1.23
C GLU A 115 -7.35 -4.56 0.97
N ASP A 116 -8.66 -4.62 1.20
CA ASP A 116 -9.62 -3.54 0.93
C ASP A 116 -9.50 -2.41 1.98
N ASP A 117 -8.36 -1.69 1.96
CA ASP A 117 -8.01 -0.59 2.85
C ASP A 117 -8.98 0.59 2.79
N PHE A 118 -9.63 0.78 1.65
CA PHE A 118 -10.69 1.77 1.44
C PHE A 118 -11.82 1.60 2.46
N LEU A 119 -12.14 0.36 2.86
CA LEU A 119 -13.16 0.11 3.89
C LEU A 119 -12.68 0.46 5.28
N LYS A 120 -11.39 0.29 5.57
CA LYS A 120 -10.80 0.69 6.86
C LYS A 120 -11.00 2.19 7.06
N TYR A 121 -10.86 2.98 5.99
CA TYR A 121 -11.13 4.42 6.00
C TYR A 121 -12.61 4.78 6.14
N LEU A 122 -13.53 3.96 5.63
CA LEU A 122 -14.98 4.14 5.86
C LEU A 122 -15.37 3.90 7.33
N ASP A 123 -14.65 3.01 8.02
CA ASP A 123 -14.92 2.62 9.40
C ASP A 123 -14.27 3.56 10.44
N LEU A 124 -13.38 4.48 10.02
CA LEU A 124 -12.72 5.50 10.86
C LEU A 124 -12.02 4.97 12.14
N ARG A 125 -11.80 3.66 12.26
CA ARG A 125 -11.31 3.03 13.48
C ARG A 125 -9.79 2.88 13.48
N PHE A 126 -9.15 3.76 14.26
CA PHE A 126 -7.76 3.75 14.72
C PHE A 126 -6.69 3.73 13.63
N TYR A 127 -5.75 4.67 13.73
CA TYR A 127 -4.47 4.53 13.05
C TYR A 127 -3.62 3.55 13.88
N THR A 128 -3.08 2.53 13.22
CA THR A 128 -2.00 1.71 13.78
C THR A 128 -0.73 2.14 13.08
N VAL A 129 0.29 2.50 13.84
CA VAL A 129 1.62 2.85 13.32
C VAL A 129 2.60 1.81 13.82
N THR A 130 3.60 1.45 13.02
CA THR A 130 4.73 0.66 13.52
C THR A 130 5.96 1.55 13.59
N LEU A 131 6.73 1.38 14.67
CA LEU A 131 7.98 2.09 14.91
C LEU A 131 9.15 1.12 14.76
N LEU A 132 10.25 1.61 14.19
CA LEU A 132 11.46 0.82 14.00
C LEU A 132 12.17 0.56 15.33
N ASP A 133 12.40 1.62 16.10
CA ASP A 133 13.19 1.58 17.33
C ASP A 133 12.67 2.53 18.43
N GLY A 134 11.53 3.19 18.20
CA GLY A 134 10.89 4.09 19.15
C GLY A 134 11.49 5.50 19.22
N SER A 135 12.48 5.83 18.40
CA SER A 135 13.11 7.17 18.35
C SER A 135 12.36 8.19 17.49
N GLN A 136 11.29 7.76 16.81
CA GLN A 136 10.61 8.56 15.80
C GLN A 136 9.77 9.69 16.40
N VAL A 137 9.61 10.75 15.62
CA VAL A 137 8.64 11.81 15.91
C VAL A 137 7.25 11.30 15.55
N ILE A 138 6.36 11.24 16.53
CA ILE A 138 4.94 10.95 16.33
C ILE A 138 4.24 12.26 16.00
N ARG A 139 3.47 12.30 14.91
CA ARG A 139 2.71 13.48 14.45
C ARG A 139 1.22 13.17 14.45
N TRP A 140 0.41 14.22 14.54
CA TRP A 140 -1.04 14.14 14.40
C TRP A 140 -1.58 15.37 13.68
N GLN A 141 -2.84 15.29 13.24
CA GLN A 141 -3.52 16.42 12.61
C GLN A 141 -3.76 17.53 13.63
N GLU A 142 -3.41 18.76 13.26
CA GLU A 142 -3.69 19.94 14.08
C GLU A 142 -5.20 20.12 14.28
N VAL A 143 -5.60 20.38 15.53
CA VAL A 143 -6.99 20.67 15.92
C VAL A 143 -7.21 22.18 15.88
N ASN A 144 -8.17 22.63 15.07
CA ASN A 144 -8.51 24.05 14.97
C ASN A 144 -8.92 24.64 16.32
N GLY A 145 -8.29 25.76 16.69
CA GLY A 145 -8.51 26.45 17.97
C GLY A 145 -7.79 25.83 19.16
N ALA A 146 -6.96 24.79 18.96
CA ALA A 146 -6.12 24.27 20.02
C ALA A 146 -4.98 25.24 20.34
N THR A 147 -4.74 25.44 21.64
CA THR A 147 -3.62 26.24 22.18
C THR A 147 -2.43 25.38 22.58
N GLY A 148 -2.60 24.06 22.52
CA GLY A 148 -1.60 23.05 22.83
C GLY A 148 -2.24 21.67 22.91
N TYR A 149 -1.47 20.68 23.32
CA TYR A 149 -1.91 19.30 23.43
C TYR A 149 -1.33 18.66 24.69
N ARG A 150 -2.14 17.86 25.38
CA ARG A 150 -1.63 16.90 26.37
C ARG A 150 -1.45 15.55 25.70
N VAL A 151 -0.24 15.03 25.75
CA VAL A 151 0.13 13.75 25.15
C VAL A 151 0.44 12.73 26.23
N GLN A 152 -0.14 11.54 26.10
CA GLN A 152 0.11 10.41 26.98
C GLN A 152 0.55 9.21 26.15
N LEU A 153 1.68 8.62 26.51
CA LEU A 153 2.20 7.39 25.93
C LEU A 153 2.35 6.35 27.03
N GLY A 154 1.93 5.14 26.77
CA GLY A 154 2.14 4.05 27.71
C GLY A 154 1.73 2.70 27.17
N THR A 155 1.85 1.69 28.02
CA THR A 155 1.24 0.38 27.81
C THR A 155 -0.12 0.36 28.52
N ARG A 156 -0.77 -0.80 28.62
CA ARG A 156 -1.95 -0.96 29.49
C ARG A 156 -1.62 -0.84 30.98
N GLN A 157 -0.36 -1.01 31.36
CA GLN A 157 0.08 -1.15 32.75
C GLN A 157 0.85 0.07 33.26
N GLU A 158 1.42 0.87 32.36
CA GLU A 158 2.38 1.92 32.70
C GLU A 158 2.25 3.12 31.76
N ILE A 159 2.29 4.33 32.32
CA ILE A 159 2.42 5.58 31.58
C ILE A 159 3.90 5.93 31.50
N LEU A 160 4.44 5.99 30.30
CA LEU A 160 5.85 6.27 30.00
C LEU A 160 6.11 7.74 29.67
N LEU A 161 5.09 8.43 29.16
CA LEU A 161 5.14 9.86 28.87
C LEU A 161 3.79 10.47 29.23
N ASP A 162 3.79 11.57 29.96
CA ASP A 162 2.65 12.47 30.11
C ASP A 162 3.18 13.90 30.13
N ARG A 163 2.93 14.66 29.06
CA ARG A 163 3.39 16.05 28.97
C ARG A 163 2.48 16.92 28.11
N GLN A 164 2.65 18.22 28.26
CA GLN A 164 2.06 19.20 27.35
C GLN A 164 3.05 19.57 26.25
N VAL A 165 2.54 19.78 25.04
CA VAL A 165 3.30 20.28 23.88
C VAL A 165 2.47 21.33 23.14
N ASP A 166 3.14 22.30 22.53
CA ASP A 166 2.48 23.40 21.82
C ASP A 166 2.31 23.14 20.32
N CYS A 167 2.92 22.06 19.81
CA CYS A 167 2.88 21.67 18.40
C CYS A 167 2.30 20.26 18.23
N PRO A 168 1.72 19.94 17.05
CA PRO A 168 1.10 18.64 16.78
C PRO A 168 2.13 17.53 16.48
N LYS A 169 3.19 17.47 17.27
CA LYS A 169 4.28 16.50 17.15
C LYS A 169 4.94 16.25 18.49
N VAL A 170 5.44 15.03 18.70
CA VAL A 170 6.18 14.66 19.90
C VAL A 170 7.24 13.62 19.56
N SER A 171 8.46 13.77 20.07
CA SER A 171 9.43 12.68 20.14
C SER A 171 9.31 11.96 21.48
N TYR A 172 9.46 10.64 21.47
CA TYR A 172 9.67 9.92 22.72
C TYR A 172 11.07 10.27 23.26
N GLY A 173 11.11 10.94 24.41
CA GLY A 173 12.34 11.38 25.08
C GLY A 173 12.54 10.72 26.44
N GLY A 174 11.99 9.52 26.64
CA GLY A 174 12.15 8.78 27.89
C GLY A 174 13.58 8.30 28.08
N ASN A 175 13.99 8.11 29.35
CA ASN A 175 15.35 7.68 29.71
C ASN A 175 15.69 6.27 29.22
N GLN A 176 14.68 5.42 29.03
CA GLN A 176 14.84 4.07 28.48
C GLN A 176 14.13 3.98 27.12
N PRO A 177 14.75 3.32 26.12
CA PRO A 177 14.11 3.11 24.83
C PRO A 177 12.83 2.29 24.98
N LEU A 178 11.91 2.47 24.04
CA LEU A 178 10.72 1.62 23.96
C LEU A 178 11.14 0.17 23.73
N LYS A 179 10.42 -0.76 24.37
CA LYS A 179 10.70 -2.18 24.27
C LYS A 179 10.25 -2.71 22.92
N LEU A 180 11.12 -3.46 22.26
CA LEU A 180 10.83 -4.14 21.01
C LEU A 180 9.69 -5.15 21.18
N GLY A 181 8.82 -5.25 20.18
CA GLY A 181 7.68 -6.17 20.17
C GLY A 181 6.51 -5.80 21.10
N VAL A 182 6.53 -4.62 21.72
CA VAL A 182 5.47 -4.16 22.64
C VAL A 182 4.48 -3.23 21.93
N ASP A 183 3.19 -3.42 22.24
CA ASP A 183 2.10 -2.52 21.85
C ASP A 183 1.96 -1.36 22.84
N TYR A 184 1.90 -0.17 22.29
CA TYR A 184 1.74 1.09 23.00
C TYR A 184 0.43 1.78 22.63
N ASN A 185 -0.13 2.48 23.60
CA ASN A 185 -1.25 3.40 23.40
C ASN A 185 -0.72 4.82 23.49
N PHE A 186 -1.07 5.61 22.49
CA PHE A 186 -0.77 7.02 22.42
C PHE A 186 -2.07 7.83 22.35
N LEU A 187 -2.22 8.73 23.30
CA LEU A 187 -3.40 9.56 23.47
C LEU A 187 -2.98 11.02 23.36
N VAL A 188 -3.68 11.77 22.52
CA VAL A 188 -3.52 13.21 22.39
C VAL A 188 -4.86 13.86 22.71
N LYS A 189 -4.85 14.81 23.63
CA LYS A 189 -6.00 15.65 23.94
C LYS A 189 -5.67 17.09 23.62
N ALA A 190 -6.48 17.72 22.76
CA ALA A 190 -6.35 19.15 22.49
C ALA A 190 -6.64 19.97 23.75
N LEU A 191 -5.87 21.03 23.96
CA LEU A 191 -6.06 22.01 25.02
C LEU A 191 -6.69 23.27 24.41
N GLY A 192 -7.93 23.57 24.81
CA GLY A 192 -8.74 24.59 24.15
C GLY A 192 -9.34 24.12 22.82
N GLY A 193 -10.25 24.92 22.27
CA GLY A 193 -11.01 24.57 21.06
C GLY A 193 -12.07 23.49 21.30
N ASN A 194 -12.46 22.81 20.21
CA ASN A 194 -13.27 21.58 20.32
C ASN A 194 -12.40 20.55 21.04
N ASN A 195 -12.89 20.01 22.17
CA ASN A 195 -12.18 19.12 23.11
C ASN A 195 -11.90 17.74 22.47
N SER A 196 -11.24 17.74 21.32
CA SER A 196 -11.01 16.60 20.45
C SER A 196 -9.90 15.72 21.01
N GLU A 197 -10.12 14.43 20.85
CA GLU A 197 -9.22 13.40 21.32
C GLU A 197 -8.76 12.55 20.14
N PHE A 198 -7.46 12.31 20.07
CA PHE A 198 -6.84 11.44 19.08
C PHE A 198 -6.18 10.26 19.78
N ARG A 199 -6.51 9.05 19.32
CA ARG A 199 -5.97 7.79 19.86
C ARG A 199 -5.24 7.05 18.75
N LEU A 200 -4.01 6.67 19.04
CA LEU A 200 -3.15 5.87 18.19
C LEU A 200 -2.72 4.63 18.98
N ARG A 201 -2.67 3.49 18.31
CA ARG A 201 -1.93 2.33 18.81
C ARG A 201 -0.69 2.18 17.95
N PHE A 202 0.43 1.84 18.57
CA PHE A 202 1.62 1.51 17.79
C PHE A 202 2.41 0.37 18.40
N LYS A 203 3.07 -0.39 17.52
CA LYS A 203 3.97 -1.49 17.90
C LYS A 203 5.39 -1.07 17.57
N VAL A 204 6.36 -1.49 18.40
CA VAL A 204 7.78 -1.44 18.01
C VAL A 204 8.16 -2.79 17.42
N LEU A 205 8.90 -2.82 16.31
CA LEU A 205 9.34 -4.07 15.70
C LEU A 205 10.07 -4.97 16.70
N THR A 206 9.92 -6.28 16.53
CA THR A 206 10.73 -7.26 17.26
C THR A 206 12.16 -7.25 16.76
N GLU A 207 13.07 -7.83 17.56
CA GLU A 207 14.47 -8.01 17.16
C GLU A 207 14.57 -8.80 15.83
N LYS A 208 13.79 -9.88 15.69
CA LYS A 208 13.79 -10.71 14.47
C LYS A 208 13.29 -9.93 13.25
N GLU A 209 12.20 -9.17 13.40
CA GLU A 209 11.67 -8.32 12.31
C GLU A 209 12.69 -7.27 11.91
N SER A 210 13.34 -6.61 12.87
CA SER A 210 14.36 -5.59 12.64
C SER A 210 15.59 -6.15 11.93
N GLN A 211 16.07 -7.33 12.32
CA GLN A 211 17.20 -7.99 11.67
C GLN A 211 16.90 -8.38 10.22
N GLU A 212 15.69 -8.89 9.94
CA GLU A 212 15.28 -9.25 8.59
C GLU A 212 15.14 -8.00 7.71
N LEU A 213 14.48 -6.97 8.23
CA LEU A 213 14.33 -5.67 7.56
C LEU A 213 15.71 -5.07 7.21
N ASN A 214 16.63 -5.03 8.18
CA ASN A 214 17.97 -4.46 7.97
C ASN A 214 18.76 -5.21 6.89
N LYS A 215 18.61 -6.54 6.77
CA LYS A 215 19.23 -7.31 5.69
C LYS A 215 18.69 -6.88 4.32
N ARG A 216 17.37 -6.74 4.18
CA ARG A 216 16.75 -6.32 2.92
C ARG A 216 17.11 -4.88 2.54
N ILE A 217 17.13 -3.97 3.51
CA ILE A 217 17.58 -2.58 3.34
C ILE A 217 19.02 -2.54 2.85
N ALA A 218 19.93 -3.32 3.47
CA ALA A 218 21.34 -3.33 3.10
C ALA A 218 21.55 -3.77 1.64
N VAL A 219 20.77 -4.72 1.13
CA VAL A 219 20.84 -5.15 -0.27
C VAL A 219 20.53 -3.98 -1.21
N ILE A 220 19.41 -3.26 -0.99
CA ILE A 220 19.03 -2.11 -1.83
C ILE A 220 20.05 -0.98 -1.74
N GLN A 221 20.48 -0.63 -0.52
CA GLN A 221 21.42 0.47 -0.29
C GLN A 221 22.79 0.20 -0.91
N SER A 222 23.24 -1.06 -0.88
CA SER A 222 24.53 -1.46 -1.45
C SER A 222 24.57 -1.46 -2.99
N ASN A 223 23.40 -1.39 -3.65
CA ASN A 223 23.32 -1.40 -5.10
C ASN A 223 23.74 -0.05 -5.70
N LYS A 224 24.93 0.01 -6.31
CA LYS A 224 25.47 1.22 -6.94
C LYS A 224 24.83 1.56 -8.29
N GLY A 225 24.17 0.60 -8.93
CA GLY A 225 23.52 0.78 -10.24
C GLY A 225 22.13 1.41 -10.15
N LEU A 226 21.47 1.33 -8.99
CA LEU A 226 20.14 1.92 -8.80
C LEU A 226 20.22 3.43 -8.55
N PRO A 227 19.44 4.26 -9.28
CA PRO A 227 19.27 5.66 -8.94
C PRO A 227 18.67 5.85 -7.54
N GLU A 228 19.02 6.95 -6.88
CA GLU A 228 18.60 7.20 -5.48
C GLU A 228 17.07 7.22 -5.30
N ILE A 229 16.30 7.72 -6.28
CA ILE A 229 14.83 7.67 -6.22
C ILE A 229 14.29 6.25 -6.31
N ALA A 230 14.91 5.39 -7.12
CA ALA A 230 14.52 3.99 -7.24
C ALA A 230 14.81 3.24 -5.93
N LYS A 231 15.95 3.52 -5.30
CA LYS A 231 16.26 3.01 -3.95
C LYS A 231 15.23 3.49 -2.93
N ALA A 232 14.89 4.78 -2.94
CA ALA A 232 13.93 5.34 -2.00
C ALA A 232 12.54 4.72 -2.16
N ILE A 233 12.08 4.52 -3.40
CA ILE A 233 10.80 3.85 -3.70
C ILE A 233 10.84 2.39 -3.26
N ALA A 234 11.90 1.66 -3.57
CA ALA A 234 12.06 0.27 -3.14
C ALA A 234 12.12 0.14 -1.60
N LEU A 235 12.87 1.02 -0.93
CA LEU A 235 12.94 1.06 0.53
C LEU A 235 11.58 1.40 1.15
N ALA A 236 10.85 2.36 0.58
CA ALA A 236 9.54 2.74 1.06
C ALA A 236 8.51 1.61 0.94
N ASP A 237 8.58 0.83 -0.14
CA ASP A 237 7.75 -0.37 -0.28
C ASP A 237 8.10 -1.44 0.77
N ILE A 238 9.40 -1.67 1.02
CA ILE A 238 9.81 -2.56 2.12
C ILE A 238 9.31 -2.03 3.47
N TYR A 239 9.47 -0.73 3.75
CA TYR A 239 8.97 -0.15 5.00
C TYR A 239 7.45 -0.31 5.14
N ASN A 240 6.70 -0.22 4.03
CA ASN A 240 5.26 -0.44 4.00
C ASN A 240 4.87 -1.85 4.48
N GLU A 241 5.61 -2.89 4.08
CA GLU A 241 5.35 -4.26 4.53
C GLU A 241 5.46 -4.44 6.05
N TYR A 242 6.25 -3.58 6.71
CA TYR A 242 6.40 -3.54 8.16
C TYR A 242 5.57 -2.41 8.80
N GLU A 243 4.69 -1.74 8.04
CA GLU A 243 3.88 -0.61 8.48
C GLU A 243 4.69 0.58 9.05
N LEU A 244 5.94 0.72 8.60
CA LEU A 244 6.91 1.74 9.02
C LEU A 244 6.75 3.05 8.23
N ALA A 245 5.58 3.68 8.33
CA ALA A 245 5.21 4.87 7.54
C ALA A 245 6.18 6.05 7.71
N GLU A 246 6.70 6.29 8.92
CA GLU A 246 7.62 7.40 9.19
C GLU A 246 8.98 7.22 8.47
N GLN A 247 9.50 5.99 8.41
CA GLN A 247 10.73 5.66 7.69
C GLN A 247 10.52 5.82 6.18
N ALA A 248 9.37 5.36 5.67
CA ALA A 248 9.00 5.52 4.28
C ALA A 248 8.88 7.00 3.87
N ILE A 249 8.22 7.83 4.70
CA ILE A 249 8.14 9.28 4.52
C ILE A 249 9.54 9.90 4.48
N ALA A 250 10.42 9.52 5.41
CA ALA A 250 11.76 10.09 5.49
C ALA A 250 12.60 9.79 4.24
N VAL A 251 12.60 8.55 3.74
CA VAL A 251 13.39 8.19 2.55
C VAL A 251 12.82 8.79 1.27
N LEU A 252 11.49 8.79 1.10
CA LEU A 252 10.85 9.37 -0.08
C LEU A 252 10.96 10.89 -0.11
N GLY A 253 10.69 11.55 1.02
CA GLY A 253 10.76 13.02 1.12
C GLY A 253 12.17 13.54 0.88
N LYS A 254 13.21 12.81 1.31
CA LYS A 254 14.58 13.17 0.97
C LYS A 254 14.88 13.00 -0.51
N ALA A 255 14.40 11.91 -1.12
CA ALA A 255 14.65 11.62 -2.52
C ALA A 255 13.90 12.59 -3.46
N SER A 256 12.65 12.92 -3.16
CA SER A 256 11.83 13.82 -4.00
C SER A 256 12.34 15.26 -4.06
N LEU A 257 13.16 15.70 -3.10
CA LEU A 257 13.79 17.03 -3.09
C LEU A 257 15.01 17.14 -4.01
N VAL A 258 15.48 16.05 -4.60
CA VAL A 258 16.66 16.08 -5.47
C VAL A 258 16.27 16.68 -6.83
N VAL A 259 16.65 17.94 -7.05
CA VAL A 259 16.27 18.83 -8.17
C VAL A 259 16.46 18.25 -9.58
N ASN A 260 17.32 17.24 -9.74
CA ASN A 260 17.58 16.59 -11.03
C ASN A 260 16.69 15.37 -11.30
N GLN A 261 15.80 15.04 -10.37
CA GLN A 261 14.77 14.02 -10.54
C GLN A 261 13.50 14.76 -10.94
N ALA A 262 13.22 14.82 -12.23
CA ALA A 262 11.94 15.23 -12.77
C ALA A 262 11.36 14.03 -13.53
N GLY A 263 10.04 13.99 -13.68
CA GLY A 263 9.37 12.90 -14.36
C GLY A 263 8.81 11.83 -13.42
N GLN A 264 8.52 10.68 -14.00
CA GLN A 264 7.68 9.62 -13.44
C GLN A 264 8.07 9.08 -12.08
N SER A 265 9.36 9.02 -11.78
CA SER A 265 9.82 8.59 -10.47
C SER A 265 9.35 9.52 -9.36
N VAL A 266 9.23 10.82 -9.63
CA VAL A 266 8.71 11.81 -8.68
C VAL A 266 7.20 11.64 -8.51
N ALA A 267 6.46 11.44 -9.59
CA ALA A 267 5.01 11.21 -9.52
C ALA A 267 4.68 9.98 -8.63
N ILE A 268 5.47 8.91 -8.77
CA ILE A 268 5.35 7.70 -7.94
C ILE A 268 5.68 8.00 -6.47
N ALA A 269 6.78 8.71 -6.21
CA ALA A 269 7.20 9.06 -4.85
C ALA A 269 6.17 9.96 -4.14
N GLU A 270 5.64 10.97 -4.83
CA GLU A 270 4.59 11.86 -4.33
C GLU A 270 3.31 11.08 -4.00
N ARG A 271 2.89 10.16 -4.88
CA ARG A 271 1.75 9.28 -4.60
C ARG A 271 1.99 8.42 -3.34
N MET A 272 3.18 7.85 -3.19
CA MET A 272 3.53 7.06 -2.01
C MET A 272 3.58 7.90 -0.74
N LEU A 273 4.13 9.12 -0.79
CA LEU A 273 4.09 10.07 0.32
C LEU A 273 2.64 10.34 0.73
N GLY A 274 1.74 10.55 -0.23
CA GLY A 274 0.30 10.66 0.03
C GLY A 274 -0.26 9.48 0.82
N ASN A 275 0.08 8.25 0.42
CA ASN A 275 -0.35 7.03 1.12
C ASN A 275 0.15 7.00 2.58
N PHE A 276 1.44 7.26 2.81
CA PHE A 276 2.00 7.20 4.16
C PHE A 276 1.52 8.34 5.06
N TYR A 277 1.35 9.55 4.52
CA TYR A 277 0.75 10.64 5.28
C TYR A 277 -0.69 10.35 5.66
N LEU A 278 -1.46 9.70 4.78
CA LEU A 278 -2.81 9.26 5.09
C LEU A 278 -2.82 8.16 6.16
N GLN A 279 -1.86 7.25 6.13
CA GLN A 279 -1.68 6.19 7.14
C GLN A 279 -1.39 6.74 8.53
N VAL A 280 -0.61 7.82 8.65
CA VAL A 280 -0.36 8.49 9.94
C VAL A 280 -1.42 9.54 10.31
N GLY A 281 -2.49 9.64 9.52
CA GLY A 281 -3.63 10.52 9.80
C GLY A 281 -3.43 12.00 9.45
N LEU A 282 -2.35 12.35 8.75
CA LEU A 282 -2.06 13.70 8.26
C LEU A 282 -2.74 13.93 6.89
N ARG A 283 -4.07 14.03 6.92
CA ARG A 283 -4.95 14.00 5.72
C ARG A 283 -4.70 15.17 4.78
N ASP A 284 -4.47 16.36 5.31
CA ASP A 284 -4.24 17.57 4.49
C ASP A 284 -2.89 17.47 3.75
N VAL A 285 -1.88 16.94 4.44
CA VAL A 285 -0.55 16.70 3.85
C VAL A 285 -0.64 15.60 2.79
N ALA A 286 -1.38 14.54 3.06
CA ALA A 286 -1.65 13.49 2.09
C ALA A 286 -2.32 14.04 0.82
N GLU A 287 -3.33 14.91 0.97
CA GLU A 287 -4.02 15.54 -0.16
C GLU A 287 -3.04 16.32 -1.06
N LEU A 288 -2.15 17.11 -0.45
CA LEU A 288 -1.14 17.89 -1.17
C LEU A 288 -0.26 16.99 -2.04
N HIS A 289 0.26 15.91 -1.46
CA HIS A 289 1.12 14.94 -2.15
C HIS A 289 0.38 14.21 -3.28
N TYR A 290 -0.87 13.79 -3.06
CA TYR A 290 -1.66 13.18 -4.14
C TYR A 290 -1.95 14.15 -5.27
N ARG A 291 -2.26 15.42 -4.97
CA ARG A 291 -2.45 16.44 -6.02
C ARG A 291 -1.19 16.67 -6.83
N ARG A 292 -0.03 16.70 -6.18
CA ARG A 292 1.25 16.82 -6.86
C ARG A 292 1.53 15.60 -7.75
N ALA A 293 1.26 14.40 -7.26
CA ALA A 293 1.38 13.17 -8.04
C ALA A 293 0.48 13.19 -9.29
N LEU A 294 -0.75 13.70 -9.19
CA LEU A 294 -1.66 13.84 -10.33
C LEU A 294 -1.12 14.78 -11.40
N GLU A 295 -0.63 15.95 -11.00
CA GLU A 295 -0.09 16.94 -11.93
C GLU A 295 1.09 16.35 -12.72
N LEU A 296 2.02 15.71 -12.02
CA LEU A 296 3.20 15.07 -12.63
C LEU A 296 2.79 13.91 -13.54
N ALA A 297 1.97 12.98 -13.05
CA ALA A 297 1.52 11.82 -13.82
C ALA A 297 0.72 12.21 -15.07
N GLN A 298 -0.06 13.30 -15.01
CA GLN A 298 -0.77 13.81 -16.17
C GLN A 298 0.19 14.36 -17.23
N SER A 299 1.23 15.10 -16.82
CA SER A 299 2.23 15.63 -17.73
C SER A 299 3.01 14.55 -18.47
N GLU A 300 3.16 13.38 -17.84
CA GLU A 300 3.89 12.22 -18.37
C GLU A 300 2.99 11.17 -19.02
N GLN A 301 1.67 11.40 -19.01
CA GLN A 301 0.68 10.44 -19.50
C GLN A 301 0.74 9.07 -18.77
N ASN A 302 1.16 9.07 -17.51
CA ASN A 302 1.21 7.86 -16.68
C ASN A 302 -0.17 7.58 -16.08
N LEU A 303 -1.00 6.86 -16.82
CA LEU A 303 -2.38 6.54 -16.42
C LEU A 303 -2.46 5.71 -15.14
N GLU A 304 -1.45 4.90 -14.82
CA GLU A 304 -1.46 4.05 -13.62
C GLU A 304 -1.28 4.92 -12.36
N VAL A 305 -0.25 5.77 -12.34
CA VAL A 305 -0.04 6.71 -11.22
C VAL A 305 -1.21 7.70 -11.13
N LEU A 306 -1.74 8.15 -12.26
CA LEU A 306 -2.92 9.02 -12.30
C LEU A 306 -4.14 8.37 -11.62
N ALA A 307 -4.44 7.10 -11.95
CA ALA A 307 -5.54 6.36 -11.35
C ALA A 307 -5.33 6.12 -9.85
N GLU A 308 -4.11 5.80 -9.44
CA GLU A 308 -3.81 5.54 -8.03
C GLU A 308 -3.84 6.80 -7.17
N ALA A 309 -3.32 7.92 -7.66
CA ALA A 309 -3.41 9.19 -6.94
C ALA A 309 -4.87 9.69 -6.85
N GLN A 310 -5.72 9.41 -7.86
CA GLN A 310 -7.16 9.65 -7.78
C GLN A 310 -7.82 8.79 -6.70
N ILE A 311 -7.46 7.50 -6.58
CA ILE A 311 -7.92 6.66 -5.47
C ILE A 311 -7.45 7.23 -4.12
N GLY A 312 -6.20 7.68 -4.02
CA GLY A 312 -5.65 8.33 -2.83
C GLY A 312 -6.48 9.53 -2.38
N LEU A 313 -6.80 10.44 -3.32
CA LEU A 313 -7.70 11.56 -3.06
C LEU A 313 -9.10 11.09 -2.65
N ALA A 314 -9.65 10.06 -3.30
CA ALA A 314 -10.94 9.53 -2.90
C ALA A 314 -10.93 9.04 -1.44
N LYS A 315 -9.86 8.39 -0.99
CA LYS A 315 -9.68 7.98 0.41
C LYS A 315 -9.63 9.20 1.34
N VAL A 316 -8.86 10.23 1.00
CA VAL A 316 -8.84 11.50 1.77
C VAL A 316 -10.25 12.09 1.90
N PHE A 317 -11.00 12.16 0.78
CA PHE A 317 -12.35 12.72 0.78
C PHE A 317 -13.35 11.88 1.58
N VAL A 318 -13.25 10.54 1.53
CA VAL A 318 -14.04 9.64 2.40
C VAL A 318 -13.79 9.97 3.86
N VAL A 319 -12.51 10.02 4.25
CA VAL A 319 -12.09 10.26 5.63
C VAL A 319 -12.50 11.65 6.13
N ASN A 320 -12.65 12.61 5.22
CA ASN A 320 -13.16 13.96 5.49
C ASN A 320 -14.70 14.08 5.36
N GLY A 321 -15.43 12.97 5.19
CA GLY A 321 -16.89 12.96 5.07
C GLY A 321 -17.45 13.48 3.74
N LYS A 322 -16.57 13.78 2.77
CA LYS A 322 -16.87 14.34 1.45
C LYS A 322 -17.13 13.23 0.42
N LYS A 323 -18.21 12.46 0.65
CA LYS A 323 -18.51 11.25 -0.16
C LYS A 323 -18.70 11.55 -1.66
N GLN A 324 -19.27 12.70 -2.02
CA GLN A 324 -19.53 13.04 -3.44
C GLN A 324 -18.23 13.33 -4.20
N GLU A 325 -17.30 14.05 -3.57
CA GLU A 325 -15.97 14.31 -4.08
C GLU A 325 -15.19 13.01 -4.25
N ALA A 326 -15.23 12.13 -3.23
CA ALA A 326 -14.61 10.82 -3.31
C ALA A 326 -15.15 10.00 -4.49
N ARG A 327 -16.47 10.01 -4.72
CA ARG A 327 -17.10 9.34 -5.86
C ARG A 327 -16.57 9.86 -7.21
N LYS A 328 -16.43 11.19 -7.36
CA LYS A 328 -15.88 11.81 -8.58
C LYS A 328 -14.47 11.28 -8.86
N TYR A 329 -13.61 11.24 -7.84
CA TYR A 329 -12.24 10.74 -8.02
C TYR A 329 -12.18 9.24 -8.33
N LEU A 330 -13.04 8.40 -7.72
CA LEU A 330 -13.14 6.99 -8.08
C LEU A 330 -13.61 6.77 -9.52
N GLN A 331 -14.54 7.59 -10.03
CA GLN A 331 -14.98 7.52 -11.43
C GLN A 331 -13.85 7.84 -12.40
N LEU A 332 -13.01 8.83 -12.07
CA LEU A 332 -11.83 9.15 -12.86
C LEU A 332 -10.82 7.99 -12.86
N ALA A 333 -10.56 7.39 -11.69
CA ALA A 333 -9.68 6.23 -11.58
C ALA A 333 -10.19 5.04 -12.40
N LEU A 334 -11.50 4.78 -12.37
CA LEU A 334 -12.15 3.74 -13.16
C LEU A 334 -11.94 3.95 -14.67
N ALA A 335 -12.07 5.18 -15.16
CA ALA A 335 -11.86 5.50 -16.57
C ALA A 335 -10.39 5.28 -17.01
N ASN A 336 -9.44 5.62 -16.14
CA ASN A 336 -8.02 5.36 -16.37
C ASN A 336 -7.73 3.85 -16.41
N TYR A 337 -8.26 3.07 -15.47
CA TYR A 337 -8.10 1.60 -15.51
C TYR A 337 -8.84 0.92 -16.67
N ALA A 338 -9.94 1.51 -17.16
CA ALA A 338 -10.58 1.07 -18.39
C ALA A 338 -9.66 1.28 -19.59
N SER A 339 -9.00 2.42 -19.68
CA SER A 339 -8.04 2.74 -20.76
C SER A 339 -6.79 1.86 -20.70
N LEU A 340 -6.37 1.46 -19.49
CA LEU A 340 -5.29 0.49 -19.25
C LEU A 340 -5.72 -0.97 -19.45
N GLU A 341 -6.99 -1.26 -19.73
CA GLU A 341 -7.55 -2.62 -19.81
C GLU A 341 -7.30 -3.46 -18.53
N ASN A 342 -7.15 -2.81 -17.38
CA ASN A 342 -6.87 -3.48 -16.10
C ASN A 342 -8.17 -3.94 -15.42
N SER A 343 -8.69 -5.09 -15.84
CA SER A 343 -9.96 -5.64 -15.38
C SER A 343 -10.01 -5.93 -13.87
N ALA A 344 -8.89 -6.28 -13.25
CA ALA A 344 -8.82 -6.49 -11.80
C ALA A 344 -9.06 -5.18 -11.04
N LYS A 345 -8.34 -4.12 -11.39
CA LYS A 345 -8.49 -2.80 -10.78
C LYS A 345 -9.85 -2.16 -11.03
N LYS A 346 -10.41 -2.33 -12.24
CA LYS A 346 -11.76 -1.85 -12.53
C LYS A 346 -12.79 -2.46 -11.59
N ARG A 347 -12.78 -3.79 -11.43
CA ARG A 347 -13.71 -4.50 -10.54
C ARG A 347 -13.62 -4.00 -9.10
N GLN A 348 -12.40 -3.75 -8.62
CA GLN A 348 -12.13 -3.21 -7.29
C GLN A 348 -12.69 -1.80 -7.12
N VAL A 349 -12.41 -0.88 -8.07
CA VAL A 349 -12.92 0.50 -8.02
C VAL A 349 -14.45 0.53 -8.13
N ASP A 350 -15.05 -0.32 -8.96
CA ASP A 350 -16.51 -0.48 -9.05
C ASP A 350 -17.13 -0.91 -7.71
N GLU A 351 -16.44 -1.77 -6.95
CA GLU A 351 -16.88 -2.19 -5.63
C GLU A 351 -16.85 -1.02 -4.63
N TRP A 352 -15.79 -0.22 -4.63
CA TRP A 352 -15.71 0.99 -3.80
C TRP A 352 -16.80 2.01 -4.13
N LEU A 353 -17.07 2.23 -5.42
CA LEU A 353 -18.16 3.09 -5.89
C LEU A 353 -19.53 2.62 -5.39
N ARG A 354 -19.78 1.30 -5.37
CA ARG A 354 -21.01 0.72 -4.80
C ARG A 354 -21.10 0.93 -3.30
N LYS A 355 -19.99 0.78 -2.57
CA LYS A 355 -19.95 0.90 -1.10
C LYS A 355 -20.10 2.34 -0.64
N ILE A 356 -19.46 3.31 -1.29
CA ILE A 356 -19.57 4.74 -0.92
C ILE A 356 -20.95 5.33 -1.21
N SER A 357 -21.71 4.71 -2.13
CA SER A 357 -23.07 5.12 -2.49
C SER A 357 -24.14 4.63 -1.50
N LYS A 358 -23.77 3.77 -0.53
CA LYS A 358 -24.59 3.39 0.61
C LYS A 358 -24.32 4.33 1.79
#